data_AF-A0AAU3WD73-F1
#
_entry.id   AF-A0AAU3WD73-F1
#
_cell.length_a   1.000
_cell.length_b   1.000
_cell.length_c   1.000
_cell.angle_alpha   90.00
_cell.angle_beta   90.00
_cell.angle_gamma   90.00
#
_symmetry.space_group_name_H-M   'P 1'
#
loop_
_entity.id
_entity.type
_entity.pdbx_description
1 polymer ?
#
loop_
_entity_poly.entity_id
_entity_poly.type
_entity_poly.pdbx_seq_one_letter_code
_entity_poly.pdbx_strand_id
1 'polypeptide(L)'
;MSECRVVRVPDPGRWGTLLAAWIRRHWHIENQIHWVRDVTYDEDRSPIRTGTGPQVMAVLRNAAIGALCITRVTDIAANRHHARDSTRPLALLGII
;
A
#
# COMPACT_ATOMS: atom_id res chain seq x y z
N MET A 1 -20.28 -4.68 15.89
CA MET A 1 -19.88 -3.63 16.86
C MET A 1 -18.56 -4.07 17.47
N SER A 2 -17.44 -3.63 16.89
CA SER A 2 -16.11 -4.00 17.35
C SER A 2 -15.71 -3.05 18.49
N GLU A 3 -15.36 -3.64 19.63
CA GLU A 3 -14.93 -2.99 20.85
C GLU A 3 -13.71 -2.07 20.60
N CYS A 4 -13.86 -0.78 20.90
CA CYS A 4 -12.77 0.19 20.83
C CYS A 4 -11.77 -0.14 21.96
N ARG A 5 -10.68 -0.83 21.62
CA ARG A 5 -9.62 -1.16 22.58
C ARG A 5 -8.93 0.13 23.05
N VAL A 6 -9.23 0.56 24.28
CA VAL A 6 -8.51 1.64 24.94
C VAL A 6 -7.04 1.23 25.10
N VAL A 7 -6.15 1.90 24.38
CA VAL A 7 -4.70 1.73 24.54
C VAL A 7 -4.32 2.31 25.89
N ARG A 8 -3.85 1.45 26.80
CA ARG A 8 -3.41 1.87 28.15
C ARG A 8 -2.23 2.83 28.00
N VAL A 9 -2.33 4.00 28.62
CA VAL A 9 -1.30 5.05 28.56
C VAL A 9 0.02 4.52 29.14
N PRO A 10 1.15 4.64 28.43
CA PRO A 10 2.45 4.20 28.92
C PRO A 10 2.98 5.09 30.06
N ASP A 11 3.88 4.51 30.88
CA ASP A 11 4.62 5.21 31.92
C ASP A 11 5.34 6.48 31.36
N PRO A 12 5.34 7.64 32.04
CA PRO A 12 5.82 8.90 31.48
C PRO A 12 7.28 8.88 30.98
N GLY A 13 8.12 7.99 31.54
CA GLY A 13 9.49 7.80 31.06
C GLY A 13 9.62 7.12 29.68
N ARG A 14 8.53 6.55 29.14
CA ARG A 14 8.54 5.75 27.90
C ARG A 14 8.01 6.48 26.67
N TRP A 15 7.55 7.73 26.78
CA TRP A 15 6.98 8.49 25.67
C TRP A 15 7.93 8.62 24.47
N GLY A 16 9.21 8.90 24.71
CA GLY A 16 10.20 9.01 23.63
C GLY A 16 10.36 7.71 22.84
N THR A 17 10.42 6.57 23.55
CA THR A 17 10.54 5.24 22.92
C THR A 17 9.28 4.85 22.17
N LEU A 18 8.10 5.15 22.70
CA LEU A 18 6.82 4.89 22.03
C LEU A 18 6.64 5.75 20.79
N LEU A 19 6.92 7.04 20.88
CA LEU A 19 6.85 7.96 19.75
C LEU A 19 7.81 7.52 18.64
N ALA A 20 9.05 7.18 18.99
CA ALA A 20 10.01 6.65 18.03
C ALA A 20 9.54 5.33 17.39
N ALA A 21 8.91 4.43 18.16
CA ALA A 21 8.35 3.20 17.63
C ALA A 21 7.18 3.47 16.66
N TRP A 22 6.31 4.42 16.97
CA TRP A 22 5.19 4.82 16.12
C TRP A 22 5.67 5.46 14.82
N ILE A 23 6.62 6.39 14.90
CA ILE A 23 7.23 7.03 13.72
C ILE A 23 7.88 5.96 12.84
N ARG A 24 8.69 5.05 13.40
CA ARG A 24 9.30 3.96 12.62
C ARG A 24 8.27 3.05 11.97
N ARG A 25 7.20 2.69 12.69
CA ARG A 25 6.13 1.84 12.14
C ARG A 25 5.33 2.56 11.05
N HIS A 26 5.08 3.85 11.21
CA HIS A 26 4.43 4.67 10.19
C HIS A 26 5.27 4.71 8.91
N TRP A 27 6.57 5.04 9.02
CA TRP A 27 7.48 5.04 7.87
C TRP A 27 7.66 3.65 7.25
N HIS A 28 7.63 2.59 8.04
CA HIS A 28 7.73 1.23 7.50
C HIS A 28 6.54 0.88 6.59
N ILE A 29 5.33 1.30 6.95
CA ILE A 29 4.13 1.11 6.12
C ILE A 29 4.22 1.94 4.84
N GLU A 30 4.57 3.21 4.97
CA GLU A 30 4.75 4.11 3.82
C GLU A 30 5.79 3.55 2.84
N ASN A 31 6.94 3.13 3.35
CA ASN A 31 8.05 2.66 2.52
C ASN A 31 7.76 1.32 1.82
N GLN A 32 6.90 0.47 2.38
CA GLN A 32 6.50 -0.79 1.75
C GLN A 32 5.51 -0.58 0.59
N ILE A 33 4.60 0.38 0.71
CA ILE A 33 3.54 0.60 -0.28
C ILE A 33 3.94 1.68 -1.29
N HIS A 34 4.38 2.86 -0.84
CA HIS A 34 4.68 3.99 -1.73
C HIS A 34 5.90 3.71 -2.58
N TRP A 35 7.00 3.17 -2.02
CA TRP A 35 8.18 2.88 -2.82
C TRP A 35 7.88 1.88 -3.95
N VAL A 36 7.11 0.83 -3.64
CA VAL A 36 6.67 -0.14 -4.64
C VAL A 36 5.76 0.52 -5.68
N ARG A 37 4.81 1.34 -5.25
CA ARG A 37 3.87 2.02 -6.16
C ARG A 37 4.57 3.01 -7.09
N ASP A 38 5.48 3.83 -6.57
CA ASP A 38 6.15 4.88 -7.32
C ASP A 38 7.25 4.30 -8.21
N VAL A 39 8.07 3.38 -7.67
CA VAL A 39 9.25 2.87 -8.38
C VAL A 39 8.94 1.60 -9.17
N THR A 40 8.25 0.63 -8.58
CA THR A 40 7.98 -0.66 -9.24
C THR A 40 6.79 -0.56 -10.20
N TYR A 41 5.75 0.19 -9.82
CA TYR A 41 4.58 0.42 -10.66
C TYR A 41 4.69 1.72 -11.48
N ASP A 42 5.78 2.49 -11.35
CA ASP A 42 6.06 3.66 -12.21
C ASP A 42 4.85 4.63 -12.27
N GLU A 43 4.18 4.81 -11.13
CA GLU A 43 2.91 5.56 -11.01
C GLU A 43 3.05 6.99 -11.58
N ASP A 44 4.19 7.61 -11.35
CA ASP A 44 4.52 8.95 -11.84
C ASP A 44 4.50 9.05 -13.37
N ARG A 45 4.79 7.96 -14.09
CA ARG A 45 4.74 7.93 -15.56
C ARG A 45 3.41 7.45 -16.12
N SER A 46 2.42 7.16 -15.27
CA SER A 46 1.09 6.75 -15.72
C SER A 46 0.44 7.85 -16.60
N PRO A 47 0.01 7.54 -17.84
CA PRO A 47 -0.60 8.53 -18.73
C PRO A 47 -2.05 8.89 -18.33
N ILE A 48 -2.64 8.12 -17.41
CA ILE A 48 -3.98 8.35 -16.89
C ILE A 48 -3.97 9.61 -16.01
N ARG A 49 -4.58 10.70 -16.52
CA ARG A 49 -4.63 12.02 -15.86
C ARG A 49 -6.02 12.65 -15.82
N THR A 50 -7.04 11.99 -16.38
CA THR A 50 -8.38 12.53 -16.54
C THR A 50 -9.38 11.95 -15.55
N GLY A 51 -10.27 12.82 -15.04
CA GLY A 51 -11.37 12.44 -14.15
C GLY A 51 -10.91 11.71 -12.88
N THR A 52 -11.64 10.67 -12.49
CA THR A 52 -11.32 9.81 -11.34
C THR A 52 -10.29 8.71 -11.64
N GLY A 53 -9.79 8.63 -12.88
CA GLY A 53 -8.85 7.60 -13.33
C GLY A 53 -7.60 7.46 -12.45
N PRO A 54 -6.90 8.55 -12.08
CA PRO A 54 -5.73 8.47 -11.19
C PRO A 54 -6.05 7.83 -9.83
N GLN A 55 -7.17 8.22 -9.20
CA GLN A 55 -7.60 7.66 -7.92
C GLN A 55 -8.00 6.20 -8.02
N VAL A 56 -8.74 5.82 -9.06
CA VAL A 56 -9.11 4.42 -9.33
C VAL A 56 -7.86 3.56 -9.49
N MET A 57 -6.88 4.04 -10.26
CA MET A 57 -5.62 3.32 -10.47
C MET A 57 -4.79 3.20 -9.19
N ALA A 58 -4.75 4.24 -8.35
CA ALA A 58 -4.08 4.18 -7.05
C ALA A 58 -4.69 3.10 -6.15
N VAL A 59 -6.04 3.00 -6.11
CA VAL A 59 -6.75 1.97 -5.35
C VAL A 59 -6.46 0.56 -5.90
N LEU A 60 -6.51 0.37 -7.22
CA LEU A 60 -6.24 -0.92 -7.85
C LEU A 60 -4.80 -1.39 -7.61
N ARG A 61 -3.81 -0.49 -7.73
CA ARG A 61 -2.41 -0.81 -7.44
C ARG A 61 -2.21 -1.19 -5.97
N ASN A 62 -2.82 -0.45 -5.05
CA ASN A 62 -2.77 -0.77 -3.62
C ASN A 62 -3.40 -2.13 -3.30
N ALA A 63 -4.54 -2.45 -3.93
CA ALA A 63 -5.19 -3.75 -3.77
C ALA A 63 -4.31 -4.89 -4.30
N ALA A 64 -3.68 -4.72 -5.47
CA ALA A 64 -2.76 -5.69 -6.03
C ALA A 64 -1.52 -5.91 -5.14
N ILE A 65 -0.90 -4.83 -4.64
CA ILE A 65 0.23 -4.91 -3.70
C ILE A 65 -0.21 -5.65 -2.42
N GLY A 66 -1.37 -5.31 -1.87
CA GLY A 66 -1.93 -5.99 -0.69
C GLY A 66 -2.17 -7.48 -0.92
N ALA A 67 -2.72 -7.87 -2.08
CA ALA A 67 -2.94 -9.26 -2.45
C ALA A 67 -1.62 -10.04 -2.60
N LEU A 68 -0.58 -9.42 -3.16
CA LEU A 68 0.76 -10.04 -3.27
C LEU A 68 1.41 -10.25 -1.90
N CYS A 69 1.27 -9.28 -0.99
CA CYS A 69 1.74 -9.42 0.39
C CYS A 69 1.02 -10.56 1.13
N ILE A 70 -0.29 -10.71 0.94
CA ILE A 70 -1.08 -11.78 1.56
C ILE A 70 -0.68 -13.15 1.02
N THR A 71 -0.44 -13.25 -0.29
CA THR A 71 -0.03 -14.50 -0.97
C THR A 71 1.47 -14.81 -0.82
N ARG A 72 2.21 -13.96 -0.11
CA ARG A 72 3.68 -14.06 0.11
C ARG A 72 4.49 -14.16 -1.18
N VAL A 73 4.01 -13.53 -2.25
CA VAL A 73 4.79 -13.42 -3.50
C VAL A 73 5.92 -12.44 -3.27
N THR A 74 7.16 -12.90 -3.40
CA THR A 74 8.36 -12.09 -3.19
C THR A 74 8.75 -11.25 -4.41
N ASP A 75 8.27 -11.63 -5.60
CA ASP A 75 8.57 -10.92 -6.84
C ASP A 75 7.43 -9.97 -7.25
N ILE A 76 7.39 -8.83 -6.57
CA ILE A 76 6.44 -7.75 -6.87
C ILE A 76 6.80 -7.08 -8.22
N ALA A 77 8.08 -7.13 -8.61
CA ALA A 77 8.58 -6.53 -9.84
C ALA A 77 8.10 -7.26 -11.10
N ALA A 78 7.91 -8.58 -11.05
CA ALA A 78 7.28 -9.35 -12.12
C ALA A 78 5.86 -8.81 -12.45
N ASN A 79 5.19 -8.19 -11.47
CA ASN A 79 3.84 -7.65 -11.60
C ASN A 79 3.77 -6.19 -12.07
N ARG A 80 4.91 -5.53 -12.34
CA ARG A 80 4.99 -4.14 -12.80
C ARG A 80 4.17 -3.85 -14.06
N HIS A 81 3.98 -4.87 -14.91
CA HIS A 81 3.22 -4.75 -16.15
C HIS A 81 1.73 -4.50 -15.91
N HIS A 82 1.23 -4.73 -14.70
CA HIS A 82 -0.14 -4.40 -14.27
C HIS A 82 -0.33 -2.91 -14.00
N ALA A 83 0.74 -2.11 -14.00
CA ALA A 83 0.66 -0.71 -13.65
C ALA A 83 0.10 0.19 -14.77
N ARG A 84 0.19 -0.24 -16.03
CA ARG A 84 -0.18 0.54 -17.22
C ARG A 84 -1.52 0.13 -17.84
N ASP A 85 -2.10 -0.98 -17.36
CA ASP A 85 -3.31 -1.57 -17.89
C ASP A 85 -4.23 -1.92 -16.73
N SER A 86 -5.43 -1.33 -16.70
CA SER A 86 -6.41 -1.55 -15.63
C SER A 86 -7.05 -2.95 -15.68
N THR A 87 -7.00 -3.65 -16.82
CA THR A 87 -7.61 -4.98 -16.97
C THR A 87 -6.85 -6.06 -16.20
N ARG A 88 -5.53 -5.95 -16.13
CA ARG A 88 -4.68 -6.95 -15.47
C ARG A 88 -4.76 -6.98 -13.94
N PRO A 89 -4.75 -5.85 -13.20
CA PRO A 89 -5.01 -5.88 -11.77
C PRO A 89 -6.43 -6.35 -11.46
N LEU A 90 -7.42 -6.07 -12.33
CA LEU A 90 -8.77 -6.61 -12.19
C LEU A 90 -8.80 -8.14 -12.38
N ALA A 91 -8.08 -8.67 -13.36
CA ALA A 91 -7.94 -10.12 -13.58
C ALA A 91 -7.18 -10.81 -12.43
N LEU A 92 -6.12 -10.18 -11.89
CA LEU A 92 -5.39 -10.69 -10.72
C LEU A 92 -6.29 -10.77 -9.47
N LEU A 93 -7.25 -9.85 -9.35
CA LEU A 93 -8.25 -9.85 -8.29
C LEU A 93 -9.46 -10.75 -8.58
N GLY A 94 -9.54 -11.36 -9.77
CA GLY A 94 -10.63 -12.24 -10.19
C GLY A 94 -11.96 -11.51 -10.44
N ILE A 95 -11.91 -10.22 -10.77
CA ILE A 95 -13.10 -9.38 -10.97
C ILE A 95 -13.59 -9.45 -12.43
N ILE A 96 -12.69 -9.69 -13.38
CA ILE A 96 -12.97 -9.85 -14.81
C ILE A 96 -12.26 -11.08 -15.37
#